data_AF-A0AAX1U4A5-F1
#
_entry.id   AF-A0AAX1U4A5-F1
#
_cell.length_a   1.000
_cell.length_b   1.000
_cell.length_c   1.000
_cell.angle_alpha   90.00
_cell.angle_beta   90.00
_cell.angle_gamma   90.00
#
_symmetry.space_group_name_H-M   'P 1'
#
loop_
_entity.id
_entity.type
_entity.pdbx_description
1 polymer ?
#
loop_
_entity_poly.entity_id
_entity_poly.type
_entity_poly.pdbx_seq_one_letter_code
_entity_poly.pdbx_strand_id
1 'polypeptide(L)'
;MSDMHFKVPSKDAIKSKMISALCLALIILSLYTTCYLLFFRTTGVDITKDIEILYRGEDGSGVVSVRNKNLNYNQRIQEFMDTVEYKVTPNKNLKNGDKIKISTTYDETLASRYHINAINVVKEVTVEGLPVRYENVKQIPQTLLDEVKDNSKKYLEKNMSSILSDDFTAFYFTSEPELENYRFMYRIFLNAKDDESKDKILDIYSITAKGEVNVSNKEEKLETKDETIYYMITYNEINTSGKILKEDIYGEKIIVSGKQNLQKEKDFKNYMSHKYGKQYTIEKIE
;
A
#
# COMPACT_ATOMS: atom_id res chain seq x y z
N MET A 1 30.69 95.52 6.84
CA MET A 1 29.89 94.29 7.03
C MET A 1 30.86 93.13 6.85
N SER A 2 30.89 92.21 7.81
CA SER A 2 31.96 91.22 8.00
C SER A 2 32.22 90.34 6.78
N ASP A 3 33.46 90.32 6.30
CA ASP A 3 33.96 89.35 5.34
C ASP A 3 33.88 87.93 5.94
N MET A 4 33.08 87.06 5.33
CA MET A 4 33.15 85.62 5.62
C MET A 4 34.43 85.07 5.00
N HIS A 5 35.47 84.91 5.83
CA HIS A 5 36.64 84.13 5.49
C HIS A 5 36.27 82.66 5.26
N PHE A 6 36.09 82.27 4.00
CA PHE A 6 36.10 80.86 3.60
C PHE A 6 37.54 80.34 3.71
N LYS A 7 37.88 79.69 4.84
CA LYS A 7 39.16 78.99 5.00
C LYS A 7 39.13 77.72 4.15
N VAL A 8 40.02 77.67 3.15
CA VAL A 8 40.25 76.47 2.34
C VAL A 8 40.67 75.33 3.29
N PRO A 9 40.06 74.14 3.20
CA PRO A 9 40.33 73.05 4.13
C PRO A 9 41.81 72.65 4.10
N SER A 10 42.40 72.43 5.29
CA SER A 10 43.80 72.02 5.39
C SER A 10 44.01 70.63 4.76
N LYS A 11 45.21 70.37 4.22
CA LYS A 11 45.54 69.09 3.57
C LYS A 11 45.23 67.88 4.44
N ASP A 12 45.38 67.99 5.76
CA ASP A 12 45.11 66.91 6.71
C ASP A 12 43.61 66.68 6.95
N ALA A 13 42.80 67.75 6.96
CA ALA A 13 41.35 67.63 7.00
C ALA A 13 40.77 66.99 5.73
N ILE A 14 41.38 67.26 4.56
CA ILE A 14 41.03 66.61 3.29
C ILE A 14 41.40 65.12 3.33
N LYS A 15 42.62 64.77 3.78
CA LYS A 15 43.06 63.37 3.93
C LYS A 15 42.17 62.56 4.88
N SER A 16 41.83 63.11 6.04
CA SER A 16 40.94 62.44 7.01
C SER A 16 39.54 62.16 6.42
N LYS A 17 38.95 63.15 5.72
CA LYS A 17 37.67 62.97 5.02
C LYS A 17 37.74 61.91 3.91
N MET A 18 38.85 61.84 3.19
CA MET A 18 39.07 60.80 2.17
C MET A 18 39.20 59.40 2.78
N ILE A 19 39.88 59.27 3.91
CA ILE A 19 39.99 57.99 4.64
C ILE A 19 38.61 57.56 5.16
N SER A 20 37.83 58.47 5.73
CA SER A 20 36.46 58.15 6.18
C SER A 20 35.53 57.75 5.04
N ALA A 21 35.60 58.45 3.89
CA ALA A 21 34.82 58.09 2.71
C ALA A 21 35.20 56.71 2.15
N LEU A 22 36.50 56.38 2.14
CA LEU A 22 36.99 55.07 1.73
C LEU A 22 36.48 53.95 2.67
N CYS A 23 36.55 54.16 3.98
CA CYS A 23 36.01 53.21 4.96
C CYS A 23 34.50 53.00 4.79
N LEU A 24 33.73 54.07 4.56
CA LEU A 24 32.29 53.98 4.31
C LEU A 24 31.99 53.19 3.03
N ALA A 25 32.74 53.43 1.96
CA ALA A 25 32.59 52.68 0.70
C ALA A 25 32.90 51.19 0.89
N LEU A 26 33.93 50.84 1.69
CA LEU A 26 34.27 49.45 2.01
C LEU A 26 33.18 48.76 2.84
N ILE A 27 32.56 49.46 3.79
CA ILE A 27 31.43 48.94 4.58
C ILE A 27 30.21 48.70 3.66
N ILE A 28 29.88 49.65 2.79
CA ILE A 28 28.77 49.48 1.84
C ILE A 28 29.04 48.31 0.89
N LEU A 29 30.27 48.19 0.38
CA LEU A 29 30.67 47.09 -0.50
C LEU A 29 30.62 45.73 0.23
N SER A 30 31.05 45.65 1.49
CA SER A 30 31.01 44.42 2.27
C SER A 30 29.58 44.01 2.63
N LEU A 31 28.72 44.96 3.01
CA LEU A 31 27.30 44.71 3.20
C LEU A 31 26.64 44.25 1.91
N TYR A 32 26.90 44.93 0.79
CA TYR A 32 26.35 44.55 -0.51
C TYR A 32 26.79 43.14 -0.92
N THR A 33 28.08 42.83 -0.76
CA THR A 33 28.63 41.50 -1.06
C THR A 33 28.02 40.42 -0.16
N THR A 34 27.87 40.71 1.13
CA THR A 34 27.26 39.77 2.09
C THR A 34 25.78 39.55 1.78
N CYS A 35 25.04 40.62 1.48
CA CYS A 35 23.65 40.54 1.04
C CYS A 35 23.51 39.73 -0.25
N TYR A 36 24.40 39.96 -1.23
CA TYR A 36 24.41 39.22 -2.48
C TYR A 36 24.66 37.73 -2.26
N LEU A 37 25.68 37.37 -1.47
CA LEU A 37 26.04 35.98 -1.22
C LEU A 37 24.99 35.22 -0.41
N LEU A 38 24.31 35.88 0.53
CA LEU A 38 23.33 35.24 1.42
C LEU A 38 21.91 35.22 0.83
N PHE A 39 21.49 36.27 0.11
CA PHE A 39 20.09 36.44 -0.31
C PHE A 39 19.88 36.40 -1.81
N PHE A 40 20.78 37.00 -2.61
CA PHE A 40 20.56 37.14 -4.07
C PHE A 40 21.26 36.07 -4.91
N ARG A 41 22.14 35.27 -4.32
CA ARG A 41 22.80 34.18 -5.03
C ARG A 41 21.81 33.06 -5.34
N THR A 42 21.72 32.70 -6.62
CA THR A 42 20.91 31.57 -7.06
C THR A 42 21.40 30.25 -6.45
N THR A 43 20.49 29.52 -5.82
CA THR A 43 20.78 28.23 -5.18
C THR A 43 20.16 27.11 -6.00
N GLY A 44 20.96 26.11 -6.36
CA GLY A 44 20.47 24.89 -6.99
C GLY A 44 19.78 24.00 -5.97
N VAL A 45 18.52 23.63 -6.21
CA VAL A 45 17.75 22.73 -5.34
C VAL A 45 17.36 21.50 -6.14
N ASP A 46 17.84 20.32 -5.72
CA ASP A 46 17.44 19.04 -6.32
C ASP A 46 16.11 18.60 -5.74
N ILE A 47 15.07 18.76 -6.55
CA ILE A 47 13.69 18.49 -6.16
C ILE A 47 13.37 16.99 -6.15
N THR A 48 14.28 16.13 -6.63
CA THR A 48 14.10 14.67 -6.67
C THR A 48 15.02 13.90 -5.73
N LYS A 49 15.80 14.61 -4.91
CA LYS A 49 16.79 14.01 -4.02
C LYS A 49 16.15 13.21 -2.88
N ASP A 50 15.13 13.79 -2.24
CA ASP A 50 14.50 13.25 -1.03
C ASP A 50 13.15 12.58 -1.32
N ILE A 51 12.90 12.22 -2.59
CA ILE A 51 11.68 11.53 -2.97
C ILE A 51 11.73 10.06 -2.53
N GLU A 52 10.62 9.58 -2.01
CA GLU A 52 10.34 8.18 -1.76
C GLU A 52 9.39 7.67 -2.84
N ILE A 53 9.79 6.60 -3.53
CA ILE A 53 9.00 5.93 -4.56
C ILE A 53 8.37 4.71 -3.90
N LEU A 54 7.04 4.67 -3.89
CA LEU A 54 6.27 3.62 -3.24
C LEU A 54 5.54 2.81 -4.31
N TYR A 55 5.88 1.54 -4.42
CA TYR A 55 5.20 0.59 -5.29
C TYR A 55 4.14 -0.20 -4.49
N ARG A 56 3.01 -0.48 -5.14
CA ARG A 56 1.93 -1.34 -4.62
C ARG A 56 1.42 -2.25 -5.71
N GLY A 57 0.89 -3.41 -5.32
CA GLY A 57 0.39 -4.43 -6.24
C GLY A 57 1.50 -5.36 -6.74
N GLU A 58 1.18 -6.12 -7.78
CA GLU A 58 2.02 -7.16 -8.36
C GLU A 58 2.57 -6.72 -9.73
N ASP A 59 3.55 -7.47 -10.23
CA ASP A 59 4.04 -7.36 -11.60
C ASP A 59 2.87 -7.47 -12.60
N GLY A 60 2.66 -6.40 -13.37
CA GLY A 60 1.59 -6.28 -14.36
C GLY A 60 0.41 -5.45 -13.91
N SER A 61 0.17 -5.37 -12.60
CA SER A 61 -0.87 -4.54 -12.00
C SER A 61 -0.28 -3.47 -11.05
N GLY A 62 1.03 -3.24 -11.11
CA GLY A 62 1.74 -2.38 -10.18
C GLY A 62 1.30 -0.92 -10.30
N VAL A 63 1.20 -0.23 -9.16
CA VAL A 63 0.91 1.20 -9.07
C VAL A 63 2.04 1.87 -8.32
N VAL A 64 2.41 3.07 -8.76
CA VAL A 64 3.47 3.87 -8.13
C VAL A 64 2.93 5.18 -7.61
N SER A 65 3.36 5.55 -6.42
CA SER A 65 3.23 6.91 -5.90
C SER A 65 4.59 7.44 -5.48
N VAL A 66 4.74 8.76 -5.58
CA VAL A 66 5.97 9.46 -5.23
C VAL A 66 5.61 10.54 -4.24
N ARG A 67 6.39 10.64 -3.16
CA ARG A 67 6.24 11.70 -2.16
C ARG A 67 7.60 12.21 -1.72
N ASN A 68 7.67 13.47 -1.31
CA ASN A 68 8.86 13.99 -0.63
C ASN A 68 8.84 13.53 0.82
N LYS A 69 9.91 12.89 1.28
CA LYS A 69 10.03 12.42 2.66
C LYS A 69 10.54 13.50 3.61
N ASN A 70 11.25 14.48 3.07
CA ASN A 70 11.88 15.53 3.86
C ASN A 70 10.98 16.77 3.92
N LEU A 71 10.66 17.20 5.14
CA LEU A 71 9.84 18.38 5.45
C LEU A 71 10.59 19.37 6.34
N ASN A 72 11.92 19.24 6.42
CA ASN A 72 12.75 20.07 7.28
C ASN A 72 13.86 20.75 6.46
N TYR A 73 13.45 21.47 5.44
CA TYR A 73 14.35 22.41 4.76
C TYR A 73 14.42 23.73 5.53
N ASN A 74 15.38 24.59 5.18
CA ASN A 74 15.29 25.99 5.63
C ASN A 74 13.98 26.62 5.12
N GLN A 75 13.43 27.60 5.84
CA GLN A 75 12.11 28.15 5.54
C GLN A 75 11.93 28.54 4.07
N ARG A 76 12.94 29.17 3.45
CA ARG A 76 12.91 29.58 2.04
C ARG A 76 12.76 28.38 1.08
N ILE A 77 13.54 27.33 1.29
CA ILE A 77 13.48 26.12 0.47
C ILE A 77 12.20 25.33 0.78
N GLN A 78 11.75 25.31 2.04
CA GLN A 78 10.52 24.63 2.43
C GLN A 78 9.31 25.21 1.71
N GLU A 79 9.13 26.53 1.76
CA GLU A 79 8.03 27.21 1.06
C GLU A 79 8.04 26.94 -0.45
N PHE A 80 9.22 26.83 -1.06
CA PHE A 80 9.35 26.41 -2.46
C PHE A 80 8.98 24.92 -2.65
N MET A 81 9.53 24.02 -1.84
CA MET A 81 9.28 22.58 -1.90
C MET A 81 7.82 22.21 -1.63
N ASP A 82 7.09 23.03 -0.87
CA ASP A 82 5.65 22.86 -0.63
C ASP A 82 4.81 23.10 -1.90
N THR A 83 5.33 23.84 -2.89
CA THR A 83 4.69 24.02 -4.21
C THR A 83 4.99 22.89 -5.20
N VAL A 84 5.88 21.96 -4.82
CA VAL A 84 6.39 20.93 -5.72
C VAL A 84 5.40 19.76 -5.81
N GLU A 85 4.90 19.52 -7.02
CA GLU A 85 4.03 18.39 -7.33
C GLU A 85 4.76 17.36 -8.21
N TYR A 86 4.60 16.07 -7.88
CA TYR A 86 5.20 14.97 -8.62
C TYR A 86 4.14 14.26 -9.48
N LYS A 87 4.42 14.15 -10.77
CA LYS A 87 3.63 13.35 -11.71
C LYS A 87 4.46 12.19 -12.23
N VAL A 88 3.92 10.98 -12.12
CA VAL A 88 4.57 9.76 -12.63
C VAL A 88 3.86 9.28 -13.89
N THR A 89 4.61 8.84 -14.89
CA THR A 89 4.06 8.27 -16.12
C THR A 89 4.96 7.15 -16.66
N PRO A 90 4.42 5.94 -16.92
CA PRO A 90 3.11 5.45 -16.48
C PRO A 90 3.02 5.34 -14.95
N ASN A 91 1.81 5.41 -14.38
CA ASN A 91 1.59 5.31 -12.93
C ASN A 91 0.84 4.04 -12.47
N LYS A 92 0.40 3.21 -13.42
CA LYS A 92 -0.39 1.98 -13.20
C LYS A 92 0.00 0.91 -14.22
N ASN A 93 -0.42 -0.32 -13.97
CA ASN A 93 -0.11 -1.49 -14.80
C ASN A 93 1.40 -1.70 -14.98
N LEU A 94 2.17 -1.41 -13.93
CA LEU A 94 3.63 -1.48 -13.95
C LEU A 94 4.12 -2.92 -13.81
N LYS A 95 5.21 -3.22 -14.49
CA LYS A 95 5.96 -4.48 -14.44
C LYS A 95 7.40 -4.21 -14.02
N ASN A 96 8.07 -5.22 -13.46
CA ASN A 96 9.51 -5.13 -13.22
C ASN A 96 10.24 -4.92 -14.56
N GLY A 97 11.16 -3.95 -14.59
CA GLY A 97 11.87 -3.53 -15.80
C GLY A 97 11.22 -2.38 -16.56
N ASP A 98 9.99 -1.98 -16.23
CA ASP A 98 9.38 -0.79 -16.84
C ASP A 98 10.13 0.48 -16.45
N LYS A 99 10.22 1.42 -17.39
CA LYS A 99 10.77 2.75 -17.12
C LYS A 99 9.65 3.71 -16.78
N ILE A 100 9.70 4.30 -15.60
CA ILE A 100 8.81 5.37 -15.18
C ILE A 100 9.51 6.72 -15.26
N LYS A 101 8.77 7.72 -15.73
CA LYS A 101 9.21 9.11 -15.75
C LYS A 101 8.51 9.87 -14.63
N ILE A 102 9.31 10.36 -13.68
CA ILE A 102 8.86 11.28 -12.63
C ILE A 102 9.13 12.69 -13.15
N SER A 103 8.07 13.42 -13.43
CA SER A 103 8.12 14.83 -13.84
C SER A 103 7.59 15.69 -12.72
N THR A 104 8.24 16.81 -12.48
CA THR A 104 7.91 17.69 -11.37
C THR A 104 7.42 19.04 -11.88
N THR A 105 6.40 19.59 -11.23
CA THR A 105 5.89 20.95 -11.46
C THR A 105 6.01 21.76 -10.18
N TYR A 106 6.24 23.07 -10.29
CA TYR A 106 6.45 23.97 -9.15
C TYR A 106 6.07 25.41 -9.53
N ASP A 107 5.97 26.31 -8.55
CA ASP A 107 5.73 27.74 -8.79
C ASP A 107 7.02 28.45 -9.25
N GLU A 108 7.11 28.73 -10.56
CA GLU A 108 8.24 29.45 -11.15
C GLU A 108 8.39 30.90 -10.63
N THR A 109 7.28 31.54 -10.25
CA THR A 109 7.31 32.90 -9.69
C THR A 109 7.97 32.89 -8.31
N LEU A 110 7.62 31.89 -7.49
CA LEU A 110 8.23 31.70 -6.18
C LEU A 110 9.70 31.29 -6.30
N ALA A 111 10.02 30.40 -7.23
CA ALA A 111 11.39 30.01 -7.52
C ALA A 111 12.26 31.23 -7.92
N SER A 112 11.74 32.09 -8.81
CA SER A 112 12.41 33.32 -9.22
C SER A 112 12.59 34.30 -8.05
N ARG A 113 11.54 34.52 -7.25
CA ARG A 113 11.58 35.38 -6.05
C ARG A 113 12.62 34.91 -5.03
N TYR A 114 12.78 33.61 -4.86
CA TYR A 114 13.72 33.02 -3.91
C TYR A 114 15.08 32.68 -4.50
N HIS A 115 15.32 33.07 -5.76
CA HIS A 115 16.53 32.74 -6.50
C HIS A 115 16.85 31.24 -6.41
N ILE A 116 15.84 30.39 -6.61
CA ILE A 116 15.98 28.94 -6.63
C ILE A 116 16.03 28.48 -8.08
N ASN A 117 17.09 27.73 -8.41
CA ASN A 117 17.17 26.99 -9.66
C ASN A 117 16.82 25.52 -9.36
N ALA A 118 15.65 25.08 -9.82
CA ALA A 118 15.21 23.70 -9.66
C ALA A 118 16.02 22.79 -10.60
N ILE A 119 16.73 21.82 -10.04
CA ILE A 119 17.49 20.82 -10.81
C ILE A 119 16.81 19.45 -10.72
N ASN A 120 17.06 18.60 -11.72
CA ASN A 120 16.46 17.26 -11.85
C ASN A 120 14.94 17.25 -11.91
N VAL A 121 14.34 18.19 -12.65
CA VAL A 121 12.87 18.30 -12.84
C VAL A 121 12.24 17.06 -13.48
N VAL A 122 13.05 16.26 -14.16
CA VAL A 122 12.68 14.97 -14.70
C VAL A 122 13.66 13.92 -14.20
N LYS A 123 13.15 12.83 -13.64
CA LYS A 123 13.93 11.66 -13.24
C LYS A 123 13.33 10.39 -13.84
N GLU A 124 14.17 9.60 -14.49
CA GLU A 124 13.79 8.27 -14.98
C GLU A 124 14.25 7.21 -13.98
N VAL A 125 13.37 6.27 -13.67
CA VAL A 125 13.62 5.16 -12.74
C VAL A 125 13.11 3.87 -13.37
N THR A 126 13.83 2.78 -13.16
CA THR A 126 13.38 1.44 -13.55
C THR A 126 12.62 0.82 -12.38
N VAL A 127 11.44 0.27 -12.66
CA VAL A 127 10.60 -0.41 -11.67
C VAL A 127 11.24 -1.74 -11.30
N GLU A 128 11.44 -1.98 -10.00
CA GLU A 128 12.04 -3.19 -9.47
C GLU A 128 11.36 -3.59 -8.16
N GLY A 129 11.34 -4.89 -7.86
CA GLY A 129 10.85 -5.43 -6.59
C GLY A 129 9.34 -5.56 -6.49
N LEU A 130 8.58 -5.44 -7.59
CA LEU A 130 7.17 -5.84 -7.60
C LEU A 130 7.06 -7.37 -7.41
N PRO A 131 6.20 -7.85 -6.49
CA PRO A 131 5.90 -9.26 -6.36
C PRO A 131 5.40 -9.86 -7.67
N VAL A 132 5.79 -11.09 -7.96
CA VAL A 132 5.33 -11.86 -9.12
C VAL A 132 4.41 -12.98 -8.67
N ARG A 133 3.58 -13.46 -9.58
CA ARG A 133 2.68 -14.59 -9.33
C ARG A 133 3.45 -15.91 -9.34
N TYR A 134 2.96 -16.89 -8.59
CA TYR A 134 3.51 -18.24 -8.66
C TYR A 134 2.98 -18.94 -9.92
N GLU A 135 3.85 -19.59 -10.69
CA GLU A 135 3.41 -20.30 -11.90
C GLU A 135 2.51 -21.49 -11.57
N ASN A 136 2.76 -22.14 -10.42
CA ASN A 136 2.03 -23.32 -9.95
C ASN A 136 2.30 -23.54 -8.46
N VAL A 137 1.55 -24.49 -7.87
CA VAL A 137 1.62 -24.82 -6.44
C VAL A 137 3.04 -25.16 -5.95
N LYS A 138 3.91 -25.72 -6.80
CA LYS A 138 5.25 -26.18 -6.39
C LYS A 138 6.22 -25.03 -6.10
N GLN A 139 5.92 -23.83 -6.60
CA GLN A 139 6.73 -22.64 -6.35
C GLN A 139 6.32 -21.91 -5.07
N ILE A 140 5.18 -22.28 -4.47
CA ILE A 140 4.70 -21.67 -3.23
C ILE A 140 5.59 -22.16 -2.08
N PRO A 141 6.25 -21.26 -1.32
CA PRO A 141 7.11 -21.67 -0.23
C PRO A 141 6.33 -22.39 0.88
N GLN A 142 6.90 -23.47 1.41
CA GLN A 142 6.28 -24.22 2.51
C GLN A 142 6.01 -23.33 3.73
N THR A 143 6.87 -22.35 4.00
CA THR A 143 6.69 -21.38 5.09
C THR A 143 5.39 -20.58 4.95
N LEU A 144 5.00 -20.21 3.73
CA LEU A 144 3.74 -19.52 3.46
C LEU A 144 2.56 -20.47 3.66
N LEU A 145 2.68 -21.72 3.23
CA LEU A 145 1.65 -22.74 3.45
C LEU A 145 1.44 -23.03 4.94
N ASP A 146 2.52 -23.08 5.72
CA ASP A 146 2.45 -23.26 7.17
C ASP A 146 1.77 -22.05 7.83
N GLU A 147 2.09 -20.83 7.39
CA GLU A 147 1.41 -19.62 7.85
C GLU A 147 -0.09 -19.63 7.53
N VAL A 148 -0.49 -20.02 6.32
CA VAL A 148 -1.91 -20.18 5.94
C VAL A 148 -2.60 -21.16 6.88
N LYS A 149 -1.96 -22.30 7.20
CA LYS A 149 -2.52 -23.32 8.09
C LYS A 149 -2.76 -22.78 9.49
N ASP A 150 -1.77 -22.08 10.04
CA ASP A 150 -1.87 -21.49 11.37
C ASP A 150 -2.91 -20.37 11.41
N ASN A 151 -2.96 -19.54 10.37
CA ASN A 151 -3.96 -18.48 10.23
C ASN A 151 -5.37 -19.05 10.11
N SER A 152 -5.58 -20.16 9.39
CA SER A 152 -6.89 -20.79 9.23
C SER A 152 -7.41 -21.33 10.55
N LYS A 153 -6.54 -22.00 11.32
CA LYS A 153 -6.89 -22.48 12.66
C LYS A 153 -7.30 -21.32 13.57
N LYS A 154 -6.49 -20.26 13.63
CA LYS A 154 -6.80 -19.06 14.42
C LYS A 154 -8.09 -18.38 13.97
N TYR A 155 -8.34 -18.33 12.67
CA TYR A 155 -9.55 -17.75 12.11
C TYR A 155 -10.79 -18.54 12.54
N LEU A 156 -10.77 -19.88 12.43
CA LEU A 156 -11.88 -20.71 12.87
C LEU A 156 -12.13 -20.57 14.37
N GLU A 157 -11.09 -20.69 15.20
CA GLU A 157 -11.22 -20.58 16.65
C GLU A 157 -11.82 -19.23 17.07
N LYS A 158 -11.39 -18.14 16.43
CA LYS A 158 -11.91 -16.80 16.70
C LYS A 158 -13.37 -16.62 16.27
N ASN A 159 -13.78 -17.22 15.16
CA ASN A 159 -15.09 -16.99 14.57
C ASN A 159 -16.10 -18.13 14.82
N MET A 160 -15.71 -19.20 15.53
CA MET A 160 -16.53 -20.41 15.70
C MET A 160 -17.90 -20.11 16.28
N SER A 161 -17.98 -19.25 17.30
CA SER A 161 -19.27 -18.90 17.91
C SER A 161 -20.23 -18.25 16.91
N SER A 162 -19.73 -17.34 16.07
CA SER A 162 -20.54 -16.71 15.01
C SER A 162 -20.91 -17.71 13.91
N ILE A 163 -20.01 -18.62 13.55
CA ILE A 163 -20.31 -19.67 12.58
C ILE A 163 -21.44 -20.57 13.10
N LEU A 164 -21.38 -20.98 14.37
CA LEU A 164 -22.42 -21.80 15.00
C LEU A 164 -23.77 -21.09 15.02
N SER A 165 -23.82 -19.80 15.34
CA SER A 165 -25.07 -19.04 15.41
C SER A 165 -25.64 -18.68 14.04
N ASP A 166 -24.79 -18.32 13.08
CA ASP A 166 -25.23 -17.64 11.86
C ASP A 166 -25.31 -18.60 10.65
N ASP A 167 -24.44 -19.61 10.59
CA ASP A 167 -24.31 -20.48 9.42
C ASP A 167 -25.11 -21.78 9.53
N PHE A 168 -25.49 -22.22 10.73
CA PHE A 168 -26.28 -23.45 10.94
C PHE A 168 -27.80 -23.20 10.85
N THR A 169 -28.24 -22.93 9.62
CA THR A 169 -29.62 -22.51 9.35
C THR A 169 -30.66 -23.64 9.35
N ALA A 170 -30.27 -24.92 9.51
CA ALA A 170 -31.26 -26.00 9.59
C ALA A 170 -31.81 -26.20 11.01
N PHE A 171 -31.12 -25.67 12.02
CA PHE A 171 -31.59 -25.71 13.40
C PHE A 171 -32.75 -24.77 13.66
N TYR A 172 -33.51 -25.07 14.70
CA TYR A 172 -34.60 -24.26 15.19
C TYR A 172 -34.08 -22.91 15.69
N PHE A 173 -34.86 -21.85 15.55
CA PHE A 173 -34.39 -20.48 15.80
C PHE A 173 -34.00 -20.20 17.26
N THR A 174 -34.46 -21.02 18.21
CA THR A 174 -34.06 -20.95 19.64
C THR A 174 -32.98 -21.96 20.00
N SER A 175 -32.54 -22.80 19.06
CA SER A 175 -31.47 -23.76 19.30
C SER A 175 -30.17 -23.00 19.57
N GLU A 176 -29.37 -23.50 20.50
CA GLU A 176 -27.99 -23.06 20.73
C GLU A 176 -27.05 -24.13 20.17
N PRO A 177 -26.52 -23.98 18.94
CA PRO A 177 -25.75 -25.04 18.32
C PRO A 177 -24.41 -25.27 19.03
N GLU A 178 -24.12 -26.52 19.36
CA GLU A 178 -22.88 -26.92 20.03
C GLU A 178 -21.93 -27.58 19.02
N LEU A 179 -20.68 -27.12 19.01
CA LEU A 179 -19.64 -27.72 18.16
C LEU A 179 -19.34 -29.16 18.61
N GLU A 180 -19.52 -30.11 17.69
CA GLU A 180 -19.07 -31.49 17.89
C GLU A 180 -17.63 -31.66 17.43
N ASN A 181 -17.35 -31.25 16.19
CA ASN A 181 -16.00 -31.27 15.62
C ASN A 181 -15.88 -30.35 14.40
N TYR A 182 -14.64 -30.09 14.01
CA TYR A 182 -14.32 -29.62 12.67
C TYR A 182 -13.14 -30.40 12.11
N ARG A 183 -13.08 -30.54 10.78
CA ARG A 183 -12.03 -31.28 10.08
C ARG A 183 -11.57 -30.49 8.85
N PHE A 184 -10.28 -30.28 8.74
CA PHE A 184 -9.66 -29.78 7.51
C PHE A 184 -9.83 -30.80 6.39
N MET A 185 -10.24 -30.36 5.21
CA MET A 185 -10.55 -31.22 4.07
C MET A 185 -9.57 -31.01 2.91
N TYR A 186 -9.46 -29.77 2.45
CA TYR A 186 -8.69 -29.44 1.26
C TYR A 186 -8.04 -28.09 1.41
N ARG A 187 -6.84 -27.98 0.83
CA ARG A 187 -6.22 -26.71 0.48
C ARG A 187 -6.07 -26.62 -1.02
N ILE A 188 -6.49 -25.49 -1.58
CA ILE A 188 -6.51 -25.27 -3.02
C ILE A 188 -5.79 -23.98 -3.34
N PHE A 189 -4.87 -24.04 -4.30
CA PHE A 189 -4.34 -22.87 -4.98
C PHE A 189 -5.21 -22.57 -6.20
N LEU A 190 -5.75 -21.35 -6.25
CA LEU A 190 -6.46 -20.80 -7.39
C LEU A 190 -5.51 -19.87 -8.13
N ASN A 191 -5.00 -20.36 -9.26
CA ASN A 191 -4.11 -19.62 -10.15
C ASN A 191 -4.94 -18.89 -11.21
N ALA A 192 -5.04 -17.56 -11.14
CA ALA A 192 -5.83 -16.75 -12.04
C ALA A 192 -5.39 -16.88 -13.51
N LYS A 193 -6.34 -16.88 -14.44
CA LYS A 193 -6.06 -16.97 -15.88
C LYS A 193 -5.83 -15.62 -16.55
N ASP A 194 -6.19 -14.54 -15.87
CA ASP A 194 -6.05 -13.15 -16.33
C ASP A 194 -5.25 -12.32 -15.32
N ASP A 195 -4.83 -11.11 -15.74
CA ASP A 195 -4.00 -10.20 -14.96
C ASP A 195 -4.82 -9.35 -13.95
N GLU A 196 -6.16 -9.34 -14.09
CA GLU A 196 -7.07 -8.59 -13.22
C GLU A 196 -7.38 -9.36 -11.94
N SER A 197 -7.52 -10.68 -12.07
CA SER A 197 -7.82 -11.61 -10.99
C SER A 197 -6.57 -11.92 -10.19
N LYS A 198 -6.68 -11.84 -8.86
CA LYS A 198 -5.59 -12.21 -7.95
C LYS A 198 -5.61 -13.69 -7.63
N ASP A 199 -4.41 -14.25 -7.50
CA ASP A 199 -4.21 -15.62 -7.03
C ASP A 199 -4.68 -15.76 -5.58
N LYS A 200 -5.24 -16.92 -5.27
CA LYS A 200 -5.84 -17.20 -3.97
C LYS A 200 -5.42 -18.55 -3.43
N ILE A 201 -5.39 -18.68 -2.11
CA ILE A 201 -5.41 -19.97 -1.44
C ILE A 201 -6.73 -20.12 -0.71
N LEU A 202 -7.34 -21.30 -0.81
CA LEU A 202 -8.57 -21.66 -0.12
C LEU A 202 -8.31 -22.82 0.83
N ASP A 203 -8.66 -22.66 2.10
CA ASP A 203 -8.73 -23.75 3.08
C ASP A 203 -10.18 -24.10 3.35
N ILE A 204 -10.49 -25.39 3.29
CA ILE A 204 -11.87 -25.89 3.35
C ILE A 204 -12.01 -26.85 4.51
N TYR A 205 -13.04 -26.62 5.32
CA TYR A 205 -13.34 -27.37 6.52
C TYR A 205 -14.74 -27.93 6.46
N SER A 206 -14.94 -29.12 7.03
CA SER A 206 -16.27 -29.58 7.45
C SER A 206 -16.43 -29.28 8.93
N ILE A 207 -17.54 -28.63 9.30
CA ILE A 207 -17.87 -28.30 10.68
C ILE A 207 -19.17 -29.03 11.01
N THR A 208 -19.16 -29.83 12.07
CA THR A 208 -20.33 -30.56 12.56
C THR A 208 -20.76 -29.99 13.90
N ALA A 209 -22.04 -29.67 14.01
CA ALA A 209 -22.63 -29.19 15.24
C ALA A 209 -23.90 -29.97 15.58
N LYS A 210 -24.26 -29.97 16.86
CA LYS A 210 -25.54 -30.46 17.34
C LYS A 210 -26.46 -29.30 17.63
N GLY A 211 -27.71 -29.44 17.24
CA GLY A 211 -28.75 -28.48 17.53
C GLY A 211 -30.13 -29.13 17.49
N GLU A 212 -31.12 -28.39 17.95
CA GLU A 212 -32.50 -28.81 17.95
C GLU A 212 -33.13 -28.51 16.60
N VAL A 213 -33.87 -29.47 16.04
CA VAL A 213 -34.72 -29.25 14.86
C VAL A 213 -36.17 -29.55 15.20
N ASN A 214 -37.09 -28.76 14.65
CA ASN A 214 -38.51 -29.10 14.74
C ASN A 214 -38.85 -30.19 13.72
N VAL A 215 -39.23 -31.38 14.20
CA VAL A 215 -39.56 -32.52 13.36
C VAL A 215 -41.06 -32.66 13.07
N SER A 216 -41.89 -31.76 13.60
CA SER A 216 -43.34 -31.79 13.43
C SER A 216 -43.86 -30.53 12.74
N ASN A 217 -44.78 -30.73 11.80
CA ASN A 217 -45.45 -29.64 11.07
C ASN A 217 -46.71 -29.12 11.78
N LYS A 218 -47.12 -29.74 12.90
CA LYS A 218 -48.40 -29.46 13.57
C LYS A 218 -48.24 -28.90 14.98
N GLU A 219 -47.17 -29.29 15.65
CA GLU A 219 -46.85 -28.91 17.03
C GLU A 219 -45.33 -28.82 17.17
N GLU A 220 -44.84 -28.06 18.13
CA GLU A 220 -43.40 -28.00 18.39
C GLU A 220 -42.94 -29.34 18.95
N LYS A 221 -42.13 -30.06 18.17
CA LYS A 221 -41.47 -31.28 18.62
C LYS A 221 -39.99 -31.18 18.24
N LEU A 222 -39.17 -30.85 19.22
CA LEU A 222 -37.74 -30.66 19.04
C LEU A 222 -37.00 -31.99 19.23
N GLU A 223 -36.10 -32.29 18.30
CA GLU A 223 -35.17 -33.41 18.40
C GLU A 223 -33.75 -32.90 18.14
N THR A 224 -32.78 -33.34 18.95
CA THR A 224 -31.37 -33.05 18.72
C THR A 224 -30.88 -33.81 17.49
N LYS A 225 -30.27 -33.09 16.55
CA LYS A 225 -29.63 -33.67 15.37
C LYS A 225 -28.28 -33.04 15.10
N ASP A 226 -27.44 -33.83 14.45
CA ASP A 226 -26.18 -33.36 13.91
C ASP A 226 -26.44 -32.71 12.54
N GLU A 227 -25.86 -31.55 12.30
CA GLU A 227 -25.73 -30.95 10.98
C GLU A 227 -24.24 -30.80 10.66
N THR A 228 -23.87 -31.01 9.39
CA THR A 228 -22.52 -30.71 8.90
C THR A 228 -22.62 -29.65 7.82
N ILE A 229 -21.92 -28.53 8.02
CA ILE A 229 -21.69 -27.51 6.99
C ILE A 229 -20.27 -27.60 6.45
N TYR A 230 -20.04 -27.02 5.28
CA TYR A 230 -18.71 -26.80 4.75
C TYR A 230 -18.38 -25.31 4.81
N TYR A 231 -17.20 -24.98 5.30
CA TYR A 231 -16.76 -23.61 5.50
C TYR A 231 -15.44 -23.40 4.77
N MET A 232 -15.33 -22.29 4.05
CA MET A 232 -14.17 -21.95 3.23
C MET A 232 -13.52 -20.68 3.75
N ILE A 233 -12.22 -20.73 3.99
CA ILE A 233 -11.39 -19.58 4.33
C ILE A 233 -10.58 -19.21 3.10
N THR A 234 -10.72 -17.99 2.65
CA THR A 234 -10.05 -17.45 1.46
C THR A 234 -8.91 -16.54 1.87
N TYR A 235 -7.78 -16.71 1.20
CA TYR A 235 -6.61 -15.87 1.28
C TYR A 235 -6.39 -15.22 -0.08
N ASN A 236 -6.53 -13.90 -0.16
CA ASN A 236 -6.29 -13.13 -1.38
C ASN A 236 -4.81 -12.73 -1.53
N GLU A 237 -4.47 -12.23 -2.73
CA GLU A 237 -3.17 -11.63 -3.07
C GLU A 237 -1.96 -12.55 -2.83
N ILE A 238 -2.11 -13.83 -3.22
CA ILE A 238 -1.03 -14.81 -3.06
C ILE A 238 0.03 -14.64 -4.15
N ASN A 239 1.20 -14.12 -3.77
CA ASN A 239 2.30 -13.85 -4.68
C ASN A 239 3.67 -14.00 -3.97
N THR A 240 4.76 -13.73 -4.69
CA THR A 240 6.13 -13.87 -4.17
C THR A 240 6.52 -12.85 -3.10
N SER A 241 5.64 -11.91 -2.71
CA SER A 241 5.88 -11.09 -1.52
C SER A 241 5.92 -11.94 -0.25
N GLY A 242 5.25 -13.10 -0.27
CA GLY A 242 5.13 -14.02 0.86
C GLY A 242 4.39 -13.42 2.06
N LYS A 243 3.68 -12.31 1.89
CA LYS A 243 2.93 -11.63 2.95
C LYS A 243 1.45 -11.86 2.78
N ILE A 244 0.77 -12.20 3.87
CA ILE A 244 -0.69 -12.28 3.95
C ILE A 244 -1.17 -11.16 4.87
N LEU A 245 -1.95 -10.22 4.33
CA LEU A 245 -2.56 -9.18 5.14
C LEU A 245 -3.84 -9.72 5.80
N LYS A 246 -4.20 -9.20 6.96
CA LYS A 246 -5.36 -9.72 7.71
C LYS A 246 -6.68 -9.40 7.01
N GLU A 247 -6.72 -8.26 6.34
CA GLU A 247 -7.82 -7.80 5.49
C GLU A 247 -8.07 -8.70 4.27
N ASP A 248 -7.07 -9.49 3.87
CA ASP A 248 -7.17 -10.44 2.75
C ASP A 248 -7.65 -11.83 3.16
N ILE A 249 -8.01 -12.00 4.44
CA ILE A 249 -8.50 -13.27 5.00
C ILE A 249 -9.98 -13.14 5.35
N TYR A 250 -10.82 -13.96 4.74
CA TYR A 250 -12.25 -14.03 5.05
C TYR A 250 -12.81 -15.43 4.89
N GLY A 251 -13.83 -15.74 5.69
CA GLY A 251 -14.50 -17.03 5.73
C GLY A 251 -15.94 -16.94 5.23
N GLU A 252 -16.41 -17.99 4.56
CA GLU A 252 -17.82 -18.12 4.16
C GLU A 252 -18.31 -19.57 4.21
N LYS A 253 -19.58 -19.76 4.55
CA LYS A 253 -20.27 -21.05 4.36
C LYS A 253 -20.35 -21.38 2.87
N ILE A 254 -19.92 -22.58 2.51
CA ILE A 254 -20.14 -23.11 1.17
C ILE A 254 -21.59 -23.58 1.03
N ILE A 255 -22.30 -22.96 0.09
CA ILE A 255 -23.65 -23.37 -0.30
C ILE A 255 -23.55 -24.41 -1.41
N VAL A 256 -23.95 -25.65 -1.10
CA VAL A 256 -24.01 -26.75 -2.06
C VAL A 256 -25.43 -26.98 -2.56
N SER A 257 -25.59 -27.32 -3.84
CA SER A 257 -26.89 -27.65 -4.41
C SER A 257 -27.26 -29.11 -4.11
N GLY A 258 -28.36 -29.33 -3.38
CA GLY A 258 -29.00 -30.65 -3.24
C GLY A 258 -28.13 -31.71 -2.54
N LYS A 259 -27.86 -32.83 -3.23
CA LYS A 259 -27.19 -34.03 -2.67
C LYS A 259 -25.65 -34.00 -2.71
N GLN A 260 -25.03 -32.87 -3.09
CA GLN A 260 -23.57 -32.77 -3.17
C GLN A 260 -22.93 -32.94 -1.80
N ASN A 261 -21.98 -33.87 -1.70
CA ASN A 261 -21.22 -34.11 -0.48
C ASN A 261 -19.75 -33.78 -0.76
N LEU A 262 -19.28 -32.63 -0.30
CA LEU A 262 -17.90 -32.20 -0.55
C LEU A 262 -16.85 -33.09 0.12
N GLN A 263 -17.22 -34.02 1.01
CA GLN A 263 -16.28 -35.05 1.47
C GLN A 263 -15.91 -36.06 0.38
N LYS A 264 -16.72 -36.15 -0.69
CA LYS A 264 -16.41 -36.92 -1.88
C LYS A 264 -15.62 -36.04 -2.83
N GLU A 265 -14.38 -36.45 -3.12
CA GLU A 265 -13.47 -35.70 -3.98
C GLU A 265 -14.07 -35.35 -5.36
N LYS A 266 -14.89 -36.23 -5.93
CA LYS A 266 -15.59 -35.97 -7.20
C LYS A 266 -16.56 -34.78 -7.09
N ASP A 267 -17.39 -34.75 -6.05
CA ASP A 267 -18.36 -33.68 -5.83
C ASP A 267 -17.64 -32.36 -5.54
N PHE A 268 -16.56 -32.43 -4.75
CA PHE A 268 -15.68 -31.32 -4.49
C PHE A 268 -15.06 -30.72 -5.76
N LYS A 269 -14.41 -31.55 -6.60
CA LYS A 269 -13.83 -31.10 -7.87
C LYS A 269 -14.87 -30.47 -8.79
N ASN A 270 -16.07 -31.03 -8.85
CA ASN A 270 -17.17 -30.47 -9.64
C ASN A 270 -17.60 -29.10 -9.12
N TYR A 271 -17.77 -28.94 -7.80
CA TYR A 271 -18.10 -27.66 -7.19
C TYR A 271 -17.04 -26.60 -7.49
N MET A 272 -15.76 -26.92 -7.26
CA MET A 272 -14.65 -25.98 -7.50
C MET A 272 -14.54 -25.58 -8.96
N SER A 273 -14.64 -26.55 -9.88
CA SER A 273 -14.63 -26.27 -11.31
C SER A 273 -15.81 -25.40 -11.75
N HIS A 274 -16.99 -25.57 -11.15
CA HIS A 274 -18.16 -24.77 -11.47
C HIS A 274 -18.03 -23.34 -10.94
N LYS A 275 -17.61 -23.16 -9.69
CA LYS A 275 -17.48 -21.84 -9.05
C LYS A 275 -16.29 -21.04 -9.59
N TYR A 276 -15.14 -21.67 -9.76
CA TYR A 276 -13.87 -20.98 -10.05
C TYR A 276 -13.25 -21.31 -11.41
N GLY A 277 -13.62 -22.43 -12.04
CA GLY A 277 -12.91 -22.96 -13.21
C GLY A 277 -12.90 -22.06 -14.45
N LYS A 278 -13.79 -21.06 -14.54
CA LYS A 278 -13.75 -20.06 -15.62
C LYS A 278 -12.57 -19.11 -15.47
N GLN A 279 -12.34 -18.59 -14.26
CA GLN A 279 -11.33 -17.56 -13.97
C GLN A 279 -10.00 -18.15 -13.50
N TYR A 280 -10.01 -19.38 -12.96
CA TYR A 280 -8.86 -19.96 -12.28
C TYR A 280 -8.50 -21.33 -12.85
N THR A 281 -7.20 -21.59 -12.92
CA THR A 281 -6.63 -22.93 -12.89
C THR A 281 -6.60 -23.39 -11.43
N ILE A 282 -7.10 -24.59 -11.18
CA ILE A 282 -7.36 -25.08 -9.82
C ILE A 282 -6.34 -26.17 -9.51
N GLU A 283 -5.48 -25.93 -8.53
CA GLU A 283 -4.43 -26.86 -8.11
C GLU A 283 -4.65 -27.25 -6.64
N LYS A 284 -4.66 -28.55 -6.35
CA LYS A 284 -4.72 -29.03 -4.97
C LYS A 284 -3.33 -28.98 -4.35
N ILE A 285 -3.25 -28.48 -3.13
CA ILE A 285 -2.04 -28.52 -2.30
C ILE A 285 -2.13 -29.77 -1.42
N GLU A 286 -1.12 -30.63 -1.48
CA GLU A 286 -1.03 -31.87 -0.70
C GLU A 286 -0.45 -31.64 0.70
#